data_AF-A0A0B1RUH3-F1
#
_entry.id   AF-A0A0B1RUH3-F1
#
_cell.length_a   1.000
_cell.length_b   1.000
_cell.length_c   1.000
_cell.angle_alpha   90.00
_cell.angle_beta   90.00
_cell.angle_gamma   90.00
#
_symmetry.space_group_name_H-M   'P 1'
#
loop_
_entity.id
_entity.type
_entity.pdbx_description
1 polymer ?
#
loop_
_entity_poly.entity_id
_entity_poly.type
_entity_poly.pdbx_seq_one_letter_code
_entity_poly.pdbx_strand_id
1 'polypeptide(L)'
;MSLYERALCAFAYKPVDEILLGAPRFIANDMLDRFKIDVVVRGSVTPESDQERFAVAKKRGILRTVDSGSTVTTKSIVDRIIKTRFSSSYSETHGSMQMRSDVFDSNCFTKYLVEQQG
;
A
#
# COMPACT_ATOMS: atom_id res chain seq x y z
N MET A 1 7.79 3.79 -2.49
CA MET A 1 7.66 2.73 -3.52
C MET A 1 6.86 3.30 -4.68
N SER A 2 7.49 3.41 -5.85
CA SER A 2 6.88 3.91 -7.09
C SER A 2 5.84 2.93 -7.66
N LEU A 3 5.03 3.33 -8.64
CA LEU A 3 4.02 2.45 -9.25
C LEU A 3 4.65 1.16 -9.83
N TYR A 4 5.76 1.28 -10.55
CA TYR A 4 6.42 0.14 -11.19
C TYR A 4 7.05 -0.82 -10.18
N GLU A 5 7.68 -0.30 -9.13
CA GLU A 5 8.19 -1.13 -8.03
C GLU A 5 7.05 -1.92 -7.36
N ARG A 6 5.91 -1.27 -7.10
CA ARG A 6 4.73 -1.92 -6.54
C ARG A 6 4.20 -3.04 -7.44
N ALA A 7 4.16 -2.80 -8.75
CA ALA A 7 3.69 -3.78 -9.72
C ALA A 7 4.62 -5.01 -9.77
N LEU A 8 5.94 -4.81 -9.79
CA LEU A 8 6.90 -5.90 -9.77
C LEU A 8 6.81 -6.74 -8.48
N CYS A 9 6.62 -6.09 -7.33
CA CYS A 9 6.39 -6.80 -6.07
C CYS A 9 5.12 -7.65 -6.08
N ALA A 10 4.02 -7.12 -6.65
CA ALA A 10 2.77 -7.87 -6.75
C ALA A 10 2.89 -9.04 -7.75
N PHE A 11 3.60 -8.87 -8.86
CA PHE A 11 3.78 -9.91 -9.87
C PHE A 11 4.65 -11.07 -9.39
N ALA A 12 5.54 -10.81 -8.43
CA ALA A 12 6.32 -11.85 -7.76
C ALA A 12 5.47 -12.74 -6.82
N TYR A 13 4.20 -12.39 -6.56
CA TYR A 13 3.32 -13.14 -5.67
C TYR A 13 2.60 -14.28 -6.42
N LYS A 14 2.76 -15.52 -5.94
CA LYS A 14 2.32 -16.76 -6.62
C LYS A 14 0.88 -16.76 -7.16
N PRO A 15 -0.14 -16.25 -6.45
CA PRO A 15 -1.53 -16.25 -6.95
C PRO A 15 -1.86 -15.17 -7.99
N VAL A 16 -0.91 -14.32 -8.39
CA VAL A 16 -1.16 -13.20 -9.31
C VAL A 16 -0.82 -13.64 -10.73
N ASP A 17 -1.83 -13.68 -11.60
CA ASP A 17 -1.66 -13.98 -13.03
C ASP A 17 -1.44 -12.71 -13.85
N GLU A 18 -2.21 -11.65 -13.56
CA GLU A 18 -2.20 -10.39 -14.32
C GLU A 18 -2.29 -9.15 -13.42
N ILE A 19 -1.74 -8.03 -13.89
CA ILE A 19 -1.77 -6.73 -13.20
C ILE A 19 -2.23 -5.64 -14.16
N LEU A 20 -3.26 -4.90 -13.76
CA LEU A 20 -3.68 -3.68 -14.43
C LEU A 20 -2.92 -2.47 -13.88
N LEU A 21 -1.92 -1.99 -14.63
CA LEU A 21 -1.21 -0.76 -14.31
C LEU A 21 -2.12 0.46 -14.51
N GLY A 22 -2.12 1.38 -13.55
CA GLY A 22 -2.99 2.55 -13.63
C GLY A 22 -4.47 2.24 -13.44
N ALA A 23 -4.81 1.19 -12.67
CA ALA A 23 -6.19 0.87 -12.34
C ALA A 23 -6.93 2.09 -11.74
N PRO A 24 -8.18 2.35 -12.17
CA PRO A 24 -8.94 3.49 -11.69
C PRO A 24 -9.24 3.37 -10.20
N ARG A 25 -9.37 4.52 -9.53
CA ARG A 25 -9.69 4.57 -8.09
C ARG A 25 -11.07 4.00 -7.75
N PHE A 26 -12.04 4.17 -8.66
CA PHE A 26 -13.41 3.71 -8.50
C PHE A 26 -13.74 2.63 -9.53
N ILE A 27 -14.43 1.58 -9.10
CA ILE A 27 -14.83 0.48 -9.97
C ILE A 27 -16.06 0.89 -10.76
N ALA A 28 -15.92 1.00 -12.08
CA ALA A 28 -17.02 1.27 -13.01
C ALA A 28 -17.66 -0.04 -13.51
N ASN A 29 -18.94 0.01 -13.91
CA ASN A 29 -19.64 -1.13 -14.50
C ASN A 29 -18.95 -1.64 -15.78
N ASP A 30 -18.57 -0.71 -16.67
CA ASP A 30 -17.89 -1.02 -17.92
C ASP A 30 -16.56 -1.77 -17.70
N MET A 31 -15.83 -1.46 -16.62
CA MET A 31 -14.61 -2.19 -16.25
C MET A 31 -14.91 -3.65 -15.91
N LEU A 32 -15.94 -3.89 -15.10
CA LEU A 32 -16.35 -5.25 -14.71
C LEU A 32 -16.77 -6.08 -15.93
N ASP A 33 -17.49 -5.46 -16.86
CA ASP A 33 -17.99 -6.14 -18.06
C ASP A 33 -16.88 -6.39 -19.08
N ARG A 34 -15.98 -5.42 -19.30
CA ARG A 34 -14.83 -5.55 -20.22
C ARG A 34 -13.87 -6.65 -19.81
N PHE A 35 -13.52 -6.70 -18.52
CA PHE A 35 -12.61 -7.71 -17.99
C PHE A 35 -13.32 -9.00 -17.56
N LYS A 36 -14.64 -9.08 -17.71
CA LYS A 36 -15.47 -10.24 -17.32
C LYS A 36 -15.20 -10.69 -15.88
N ILE A 37 -15.28 -9.74 -14.95
CA ILE A 37 -14.95 -9.97 -13.54
C ILE A 37 -16.12 -10.63 -12.81
N ASP A 38 -15.91 -11.86 -12.35
CA ASP A 38 -16.91 -12.62 -11.57
C ASP A 38 -16.93 -12.25 -10.09
N VAL A 39 -15.76 -11.91 -9.52
CA VAL A 39 -15.60 -11.65 -8.08
C VAL A 39 -14.66 -10.48 -7.86
N VAL A 40 -15.02 -9.60 -6.93
CA VAL A 40 -14.16 -8.51 -6.45
C VAL A 40 -13.83 -8.76 -4.99
N VAL A 41 -12.53 -8.77 -4.64
CA VAL A 41 -12.08 -9.07 -3.28
C VAL A 41 -11.44 -7.84 -2.64
N ARG A 42 -11.76 -7.59 -1.37
CA ARG A 42 -11.05 -6.62 -0.51
C ARG A 42 -10.55 -7.29 0.78
N GLY A 43 -9.46 -6.76 1.33
CA GLY A 43 -8.98 -7.17 2.65
C GLY A 43 -9.85 -6.62 3.80
N SER A 44 -9.85 -7.30 4.94
CA SER A 44 -10.47 -6.84 6.20
C SER A 44 -9.85 -5.52 6.70
N VAL A 45 -8.52 -5.41 6.62
CA VAL A 45 -7.75 -4.24 7.03
C VAL A 45 -7.70 -3.20 5.90
N THR A 46 -8.86 -2.61 5.58
CA THR A 46 -8.95 -1.47 4.66
C THR A 46 -9.75 -0.34 5.29
N PRO A 47 -9.37 0.94 5.07
CA PRO A 47 -10.06 2.08 5.66
C PRO A 47 -11.52 2.16 5.20
N GLU A 48 -12.40 2.64 6.07
CA GLU A 48 -13.84 2.77 5.77
C GLU A 48 -14.10 3.74 4.63
N SER A 49 -13.25 4.74 4.45
CA SER A 49 -13.29 5.68 3.32
C SER A 49 -13.25 5.01 1.95
N ASP A 50 -12.79 3.75 1.87
CA ASP A 50 -12.67 3.02 0.61
C ASP A 50 -13.91 2.19 0.27
N GLN A 51 -14.94 2.19 1.13
CA GLN A 51 -16.19 1.48 0.83
C GLN A 51 -16.87 1.97 -0.46
N GLU A 52 -16.83 3.27 -0.72
CA GLU A 52 -17.46 3.88 -1.90
C GLU A 52 -16.84 3.37 -3.22
N ARG A 53 -15.55 3.02 -3.20
CA ARG A 53 -14.82 2.51 -4.37
C ARG A 53 -15.40 1.20 -4.90
N PHE A 54 -16.00 0.41 -4.00
CA PHE A 54 -16.59 -0.89 -4.28
C PHE A 54 -18.12 -0.85 -4.41
N ALA A 55 -18.74 0.35 -4.44
CA ALA A 55 -20.20 0.48 -4.44
C ALA A 55 -20.87 -0.28 -5.60
N VAL A 56 -20.27 -0.24 -6.80
CA VAL A 56 -20.77 -0.96 -7.98
C VAL A 56 -20.68 -2.48 -7.79
N ALA A 57 -19.53 -2.98 -7.33
CA ALA A 57 -19.34 -4.41 -7.06
C ALA A 57 -20.26 -4.92 -5.93
N LYS A 58 -20.50 -4.09 -4.90
CA LYS A 58 -21.46 -4.38 -3.83
C LYS A 58 -22.89 -4.45 -4.35
N LYS A 59 -23.31 -3.50 -5.19
CA LYS A 59 -24.64 -3.51 -5.84
C LYS A 59 -24.85 -4.74 -6.72
N ARG A 60 -23.80 -5.21 -7.41
CA ARG A 60 -23.83 -6.44 -8.22
C ARG A 60 -23.75 -7.74 -7.40
N GLY A 61 -23.51 -7.67 -6.09
CA GLY A 61 -23.42 -8.86 -5.23
C GLY A 61 -22.13 -9.68 -5.40
N ILE A 62 -21.12 -9.14 -6.08
CA ILE A 62 -19.86 -9.86 -6.39
C ILE A 62 -18.70 -9.48 -5.44
N LEU A 63 -18.92 -8.54 -4.52
CA LEU A 63 -17.93 -8.11 -3.54
C LEU A 63 -17.76 -9.14 -2.41
N ARG A 64 -16.52 -9.54 -2.14
CA ARG A 64 -16.11 -10.42 -1.06
C ARG A 64 -15.07 -9.74 -0.17
N THR A 65 -15.17 -9.95 1.13
CA THR A 65 -14.17 -9.50 2.10
C THR A 65 -13.38 -10.70 2.58
N VAL A 66 -12.06 -10.61 2.56
CA VAL A 66 -11.14 -11.66 2.99
C VAL A 66 -10.27 -11.15 4.13
N ASP A 67 -10.16 -11.92 5.20
CA ASP A 67 -9.24 -11.63 6.29
C ASP A 67 -7.87 -12.28 6.03
N SER A 68 -6.79 -11.50 6.15
CA SER A 68 -5.43 -12.01 5.96
C SER A 68 -4.90 -12.73 7.19
N GLY A 69 -5.54 -12.57 8.36
CA GLY A 69 -5.05 -13.06 9.65
C GLY A 69 -3.75 -12.38 10.11
N SER A 70 -3.35 -11.28 9.47
CA SER A 70 -2.10 -10.57 9.74
C SER A 70 -2.35 -9.13 10.18
N THR A 71 -1.65 -8.73 11.24
CA THR A 71 -1.66 -7.35 11.77
C THR A 71 -0.59 -6.45 11.14
N VAL A 72 0.20 -6.98 10.20
CA VAL A 72 1.28 -6.24 9.55
C VAL A 72 0.71 -5.23 8.56
N THR A 73 1.10 -3.96 8.72
CA THR A 73 0.73 -2.86 7.83
C THR A 73 1.97 -2.09 7.41
N THR A 74 1.90 -1.35 6.30
CA THR A 74 3.02 -0.51 5.86
C THR A 74 3.46 0.46 6.95
N LYS A 75 2.50 1.03 7.70
CA LYS A 75 2.78 1.91 8.84
C LYS A 75 3.55 1.18 9.94
N SER A 76 3.12 -0.02 10.34
CA SER A 76 3.81 -0.76 11.41
C SER A 76 5.21 -1.23 11.04
N ILE A 77 5.48 -1.44 9.74
CA ILE A 77 6.84 -1.68 9.24
C ILE A 77 7.69 -0.41 9.33
N VAL A 78 7.17 0.74 8.88
CA VAL A 78 7.87 2.03 8.98
C VAL A 78 8.19 2.38 10.44
N ASP A 79 7.20 2.27 11.33
CA ASP A 79 7.37 2.53 12.76
C ASP A 79 8.44 1.62 13.38
N ARG A 80 8.52 0.34 12.94
CA ARG A 80 9.55 -0.60 13.39
C ARG A 80 10.94 -0.21 12.91
N ILE A 81 11.09 0.18 11.63
CA ILE A 81 12.38 0.61 11.07
C ILE A 81 12.90 1.84 11.84
N ILE A 82 12.02 2.82 12.04
CA ILE A 82 12.31 4.03 12.83
C ILE A 82 12.77 3.60 14.23
N LYS A 83 11.94 2.85 14.97
CA LYS A 83 12.27 2.40 16.34
C LYS A 83 13.61 1.67 16.41
N THR A 84 13.89 0.75 15.49
CA THR A 84 15.17 0.01 15.46
C THR A 84 16.35 0.95 15.25
N ARG A 85 16.27 1.89 14.29
CA ARG A 85 17.35 2.83 13.99
C ARG A 85 17.62 3.82 15.13
N PHE A 86 16.59 4.31 15.80
CA PHE A 86 16.73 5.24 16.93
C PHE A 86 17.16 4.54 18.23
N SER A 87 16.74 3.28 18.45
CA SER A 87 17.15 2.51 19.64
C SER A 87 18.64 2.14 19.65
N SER A 88 19.25 1.93 18.47
CA SER A 88 20.69 1.63 18.35
C SER A 88 21.60 2.81 18.70
N SER A 89 21.06 4.05 18.74
CA SER A 89 21.84 5.26 19.05
C SER A 89 22.01 5.49 20.56
N TYR A 90 21.38 4.69 21.42
CA TYR A 90 21.46 4.83 22.88
C TYR A 90 22.46 3.87 23.56
N SER A 91 23.14 2.98 22.82
CA SER A 91 24.09 2.02 23.41
C SER A 91 25.56 2.16 23.00
N GLU A 92 25.94 3.15 22.18
CA GLU A 92 27.36 3.35 21.80
C GLU A 92 27.74 4.84 21.75
N THR A 93 28.00 5.43 22.92
CA THR A 93 29.00 6.50 23.00
C THR A 93 30.36 5.88 22.70
N HIS A 94 30.84 5.98 21.46
CA HIS A 94 32.22 6.34 21.10
C HIS A 94 32.36 6.47 19.57
N GLY A 95 32.55 7.72 19.09
CA GLY A 95 33.00 8.01 17.72
C GLY A 95 32.01 8.83 16.90
N SER A 96 32.35 10.10 16.68
CA SER A 96 31.59 11.06 15.87
C SER A 96 31.34 10.56 14.45
N MET A 97 30.11 10.16 14.14
CA MET A 97 29.61 10.10 12.77
C MET A 97 28.27 10.81 12.70
N GLN A 98 28.27 11.98 12.06
CA GLN A 98 27.11 12.85 11.91
C GLN A 98 26.14 12.21 10.91
N MET A 99 24.99 11.74 11.40
CA MET A 99 24.00 11.02 10.59
C MET A 99 23.16 11.99 9.75
N ARG A 100 23.07 11.73 8.45
CA ARG A 100 22.11 12.34 7.52
C ARG A 100 20.67 11.94 7.93
N SER A 101 19.91 12.89 8.48
CA SER A 101 18.52 12.71 8.95
C SER A 101 17.48 12.72 7.82
N ASP A 102 17.90 12.97 6.59
CA ASP A 102 17.11 13.40 5.45
C ASP A 102 16.34 12.28 4.72
N VAL A 103 16.53 10.99 5.07
CA VAL A 103 15.96 9.87 4.30
C VAL A 103 14.51 9.52 4.71
N PHE A 104 14.15 9.68 5.98
CA PHE A 104 12.83 9.27 6.51
C PHE A 104 12.15 10.33 7.40
N ASP A 105 12.57 11.59 7.31
CA ASP A 105 11.88 12.67 8.02
C ASP A 105 10.42 12.80 7.56
N SER A 106 9.56 13.30 8.44
CA SER A 106 8.14 13.58 8.18
C SER A 106 7.91 14.44 6.93
N ASN A 107 8.91 15.24 6.52
CA ASN A 107 8.93 16.05 5.30
C ASN A 107 9.21 15.26 4.00
N CYS A 108 9.76 14.06 4.09
CA CYS A 108 9.98 13.18 2.94
C CYS A 108 8.63 12.68 2.41
N PHE A 109 7.68 12.39 3.31
CA PHE A 109 6.34 11.90 2.95
C PHE A 109 5.48 12.95 2.22
N THR A 110 5.59 14.22 2.60
CA THR A 110 4.90 15.33 1.90
C THR A 110 5.48 15.57 0.50
N LYS A 111 6.79 15.45 0.31
CA LYS A 111 7.41 15.55 -1.02
C LYS A 111 6.97 14.43 -1.97
N TYR A 112 6.99 13.17 -1.50
CA TYR A 112 6.58 12.02 -2.32
C TYR A 112 5.09 12.02 -2.68
N LEU A 113 4.21 12.60 -1.86
CA LEU A 113 2.78 12.73 -2.19
C LEU A 113 2.50 13.83 -3.22
N VAL A 114 3.30 14.91 -3.22
CA VAL A 114 3.17 16.03 -4.16
C VAL A 114 3.64 15.63 -5.57
N GLU A 115 4.69 14.82 -5.70
CA GLU A 115 5.23 14.40 -7.00
C GLU A 115 4.40 13.32 -7.72
N GLN A 116 3.40 12.70 -7.06
CA GLN A 116 2.55 11.67 -7.66
C GLN A 116 1.19 12.21 -8.14
N GLN A 117 0.98 13.53 -8.08
CA GLN A 117 -0.20 14.23 -8.62
C GLN A 117 0.11 15.12 -9.84
N GLY A 118 1.31 15.00 -10.41
CA GLY A 118 1.69 15.61 -11.69
C GLY A 118 1.47 14.66 -12.85
#